data_AF-A0A1Y5HRY9-F1
#
_entry.id   AF-A0A1Y5HRY9-F1
#
_cell.length_a   1.000
_cell.length_b   1.000
_cell.length_c   1.000
_cell.angle_alpha   90.00
_cell.angle_beta   90.00
_cell.angle_gamma   90.00
#
_symmetry.space_group_name_H-M   'P 1'
#
loop_
_entity.id
_entity.type
_entity.pdbx_description
1 polymer ?
#
loop_
_entity_poly.entity_id
_entity_poly.type
_entity_poly.pdbx_seq_one_letter_code
_entity_poly.pdbx_strand_id
1 'polypeptide(L)'
;GLWFSHMGWMLRKYPSGEVNFDNVKNLQADPIVMWQHKYYIPIALSMMIGVPAILGVLSGDFWGMVLLAGFLRLFVSHHVTFFINSIAHKWGKQPYTDENTARDNAFFAVLTHGEGYHNYHHIFQTDYRNGIRWWHWDPTKWLIHAMSWVGLTSNLKTVSNFKIQRAKNHMLFKRANEELAKVGNSEHLAAHMHKNVEQWKLLVENEYSDFKDTMAQWSELQTEKMQSTKKNLLGKWDNAVVRTRYKELEYSLKMQHKRLKLMNAQFSFA
;
A
#
# COMPACT_ATOMS: atom_id res chain seq x y z
N GLY A 1 -15.60 4.22 19.97
CA GLY A 1 -15.65 5.70 20.18
C GLY A 1 -14.25 6.29 20.26
N LEU A 2 -14.10 7.62 20.28
CA LEU A 2 -12.80 8.30 20.16
C LEU A 2 -11.74 7.83 21.19
N TRP A 3 -12.10 7.77 22.47
CA TRP A 3 -11.17 7.34 23.53
C TRP A 3 -10.76 5.88 23.42
N PHE A 4 -11.70 5.03 22.99
CA PHE A 4 -11.43 3.62 22.75
C PHE A 4 -10.41 3.45 21.62
N SER A 5 -10.59 4.13 20.48
CA SER A 5 -9.66 4.01 19.35
C SER A 5 -8.34 4.74 19.57
N HIS A 6 -8.30 5.75 20.45
CA HIS A 6 -7.04 6.40 20.82
C HIS A 6 -6.20 5.50 21.74
N MET A 7 -6.73 5.05 22.88
CA MET A 7 -5.91 4.29 23.84
C MET A 7 -6.66 3.16 24.54
N GLY A 8 -8.00 3.25 24.67
CA GLY A 8 -8.78 2.29 25.44
C GLY A 8 -8.65 0.84 24.97
N TRP A 9 -8.41 0.61 23.67
CA TRP A 9 -8.20 -0.72 23.11
C TRP A 9 -6.97 -1.45 23.68
N MET A 10 -5.96 -0.73 24.18
CA MET A 10 -4.77 -1.33 24.79
C MET A 10 -4.92 -1.62 26.28
N LEU A 11 -5.90 -1.00 26.94
CA LEU A 11 -6.02 -1.04 28.41
C LEU A 11 -6.74 -2.27 28.94
N ARG A 12 -7.35 -3.07 28.05
CA ARG A 12 -8.11 -4.27 28.42
C ARG A 12 -7.87 -5.37 27.39
N LYS A 13 -8.07 -6.61 27.81
CA LYS A 13 -8.06 -7.76 26.90
C LYS A 13 -9.43 -7.88 26.24
N TYR A 14 -9.44 -7.95 24.91
CA TYR A 14 -10.65 -8.13 24.09
C TYR A 14 -10.51 -9.41 23.28
N PRO A 15 -11.61 -10.17 23.04
CA PRO A 15 -11.56 -11.36 22.18
C PRO A 15 -11.02 -11.07 20.77
N SER A 16 -11.30 -9.88 20.22
CA SER A 16 -10.79 -9.45 18.92
C SER A 16 -9.28 -9.19 18.89
N GLY A 17 -8.62 -9.13 20.05
CA GLY A 17 -7.17 -8.96 20.18
C GLY A 17 -6.42 -10.28 20.37
N GLU A 18 -7.10 -11.43 20.27
CA GLU A 18 -6.42 -12.73 20.30
C GLU A 18 -5.52 -12.89 19.08
N VAL A 19 -4.30 -13.36 19.31
CA VAL A 19 -3.29 -13.49 18.27
C VAL A 19 -3.68 -14.62 17.32
N ASN A 20 -3.84 -14.28 16.04
CA ASN A 20 -4.10 -15.23 14.97
C ASN A 20 -2.98 -15.11 13.91
N PHE A 21 -2.36 -16.24 13.56
CA PHE A 21 -1.26 -16.31 12.59
C PHE A 21 -1.65 -16.87 11.21
N ASP A 22 -2.92 -17.18 10.98
CA ASP A 22 -3.40 -17.91 9.80
C ASP A 22 -3.09 -17.19 8.48
N ASN A 23 -3.07 -15.85 8.50
CA ASN A 23 -2.88 -15.01 7.32
C ASN A 23 -1.52 -14.30 7.25
N VAL A 24 -0.49 -14.79 7.97
CA VAL A 24 0.83 -14.13 8.01
C VAL A 24 2.00 -15.09 7.75
N LYS A 25 1.76 -16.16 6.97
CA LYS A 25 2.78 -17.17 6.63
C LYS A 25 4.05 -16.57 6.02
N ASN A 26 3.92 -15.50 5.25
CA ASN A 26 5.05 -14.77 4.67
C ASN A 26 5.91 -14.08 5.76
N LEU A 27 5.30 -13.54 6.80
CA LEU A 27 6.02 -12.93 7.93
C LEU A 27 6.69 -14.00 8.79
N GLN A 28 6.04 -15.15 8.97
CA GLN A 28 6.61 -16.28 9.70
C GLN A 28 7.82 -16.92 9.00
N ALA A 29 7.86 -16.83 7.67
CA ALA A 29 8.99 -17.30 6.88
C ALA A 29 10.18 -16.33 6.89
N ASP A 30 9.99 -15.07 7.32
CA ASP A 30 11.06 -14.07 7.36
C ASP A 30 11.89 -14.21 8.65
N PRO A 31 13.18 -14.57 8.55
CA PRO A 31 14.01 -14.81 9.73
C PRO A 31 14.28 -13.54 10.55
N ILE A 32 14.27 -12.36 9.94
CA ILE A 32 14.49 -11.08 10.62
C ILE A 32 13.25 -10.74 11.46
N VAL A 33 12.06 -10.89 10.88
CA VAL A 33 10.79 -10.69 11.59
C VAL A 33 10.67 -11.67 12.76
N MET A 34 10.97 -12.95 12.54
CA MET A 34 10.87 -13.95 13.61
C MET A 34 11.93 -13.78 14.69
N TRP A 35 13.14 -13.31 14.34
CA TRP A 35 14.14 -12.90 15.33
C TRP A 35 13.63 -11.73 16.17
N GLN A 36 13.09 -10.68 15.54
CA GLN A 36 12.53 -9.53 16.25
C GLN A 36 11.35 -9.93 17.15
N HIS A 37 10.46 -10.82 16.67
CA HIS A 37 9.36 -11.36 17.46
C HIS A 37 9.85 -12.13 18.69
N LYS A 38 10.86 -12.98 18.54
CA LYS A 38 11.45 -13.78 19.62
C LYS A 38 12.12 -12.92 20.70
N TYR A 39 12.82 -11.86 20.29
CA TYR A 39 13.59 -10.98 21.20
C TYR A 39 12.94 -9.63 21.46
N TYR A 40 11.62 -9.51 21.21
CA TYR A 40 10.89 -8.24 21.30
C TYR A 40 11.11 -7.51 22.64
N ILE A 41 10.95 -8.21 23.77
CA ILE A 41 11.08 -7.60 25.10
C ILE A 41 12.50 -7.07 25.36
N PRO A 42 13.58 -7.86 25.18
CA PRO A 42 14.95 -7.34 25.25
C PRO A 42 15.21 -6.14 24.33
N ILE A 43 14.78 -6.21 23.06
CA ILE A 43 14.96 -5.12 22.09
C ILE A 43 14.22 -3.85 22.56
N ALA A 44 12.98 -4.00 23.00
CA ALA A 44 12.17 -2.86 23.45
C ALA A 44 12.80 -2.18 24.67
N LEU A 45 13.23 -2.96 25.68
CA LEU A 45 13.88 -2.43 26.87
C LEU A 45 15.25 -1.81 26.56
N SER A 46 16.04 -2.42 25.68
CA SER A 46 17.34 -1.86 25.28
C SER A 46 17.18 -0.53 24.54
N MET A 47 16.17 -0.42 23.66
CA MET A 47 15.90 0.83 22.94
C MET A 47 15.24 1.90 23.83
N MET A 48 14.47 1.50 24.83
CA MET A 48 13.78 2.41 25.75
C MET A 48 14.69 2.95 26.85
N ILE A 49 15.54 2.10 27.43
CA ILE A 49 16.37 2.44 28.59
C ILE A 49 17.85 2.38 28.22
N GLY A 50 18.30 1.30 27.58
CA GLY A 50 19.72 1.06 27.30
C GLY A 50 20.38 2.16 26.45
N VAL A 51 19.80 2.46 25.28
CA VAL A 51 20.32 3.50 24.39
C VAL A 51 20.30 4.88 25.05
N PRO A 52 19.17 5.35 25.64
CA PRO A 52 19.17 6.61 26.38
C PRO A 52 20.14 6.65 27.56
N ALA A 53 20.28 5.55 28.31
CA ALA A 53 21.24 5.45 29.41
C ALA A 53 22.68 5.63 28.93
N ILE A 54 23.09 4.95 27.86
CA ILE A 54 24.42 5.10 27.26
C ILE A 54 24.66 6.54 26.81
N LEU A 55 23.69 7.13 26.09
CA LEU A 55 23.78 8.52 25.65
C LEU A 55 23.87 9.48 26.84
N GLY A 56 23.14 9.20 27.92
CA GLY A 56 23.16 9.99 29.14
C GLY A 56 24.48 9.91 29.89
N VAL A 57 25.13 8.74 29.92
CA VAL A 57 26.51 8.61 30.43
C VAL A 57 27.47 9.43 29.56
N LEU A 58 27.36 9.34 28.23
CA LEU A 58 28.24 10.06 27.30
C LEU A 58 28.04 11.59 27.36
N SER A 59 26.81 12.05 27.61
CA SER A 59 26.48 13.48 27.71
C SER A 59 26.63 14.05 29.12
N GLY A 60 26.90 13.21 30.12
CA GLY A 60 26.96 13.61 31.54
C GLY A 60 25.59 13.86 32.19
N ASP A 61 24.49 13.54 31.51
CA ASP A 61 23.12 13.69 32.02
C ASP A 61 22.31 12.40 31.81
N PHE A 62 22.59 11.43 32.68
CA PHE A 62 21.94 10.12 32.65
C PHE A 62 20.42 10.23 32.76
N TRP A 63 19.93 10.95 33.76
CA TRP A 63 18.50 11.03 34.04
C TRP A 63 17.75 11.86 33.01
N GLY A 64 18.33 12.96 32.51
CA GLY A 64 17.74 13.73 31.44
C GLY A 64 17.54 12.91 30.17
N MET A 65 18.53 12.12 29.75
CA MET A 65 18.40 11.26 28.58
C MET A 65 17.37 10.14 28.78
N VAL A 66 17.41 9.43 29.91
CA VAL A 66 16.45 8.36 30.19
C VAL A 66 15.01 8.90 30.23
N LEU A 67 14.78 10.03 30.88
CA LEU A 67 13.44 10.62 31.00
C LEU A 67 12.95 11.22 29.67
N LEU A 68 13.79 11.95 28.94
CA LEU A 68 13.38 12.63 27.71
C LEU A 68 13.45 11.73 26.47
N ALA A 69 14.62 11.15 26.18
CA ALA A 69 14.82 10.29 25.00
C ALA A 69 14.27 8.86 25.17
N GLY A 70 14.12 8.41 26.42
CA GLY A 70 13.44 7.16 26.75
C GLY A 70 11.93 7.35 26.90
N PHE A 71 11.48 7.78 28.09
CA PHE A 71 10.06 7.78 28.47
C PHE A 71 9.22 8.81 27.72
N LEU A 72 9.61 10.09 27.70
CA LEU A 72 8.81 11.14 27.06
C LEU A 72 8.70 10.92 25.55
N ARG A 73 9.82 10.59 24.88
CA ARG A 73 9.81 10.21 23.47
C ARG A 73 8.83 9.07 23.20
N LEU A 74 8.85 8.02 24.03
CA LEU A 74 7.95 6.88 23.88
C LEU A 74 6.49 7.29 24.07
N PHE A 75 6.19 8.09 25.10
CA PHE A 75 4.86 8.63 25.37
C PHE A 75 4.33 9.44 24.18
N VAL A 76 5.11 10.41 23.70
CA VAL A 76 4.74 11.25 22.55
C VAL A 76 4.55 10.40 21.29
N SER A 77 5.49 9.47 21.03
CA SER A 77 5.40 8.59 19.86
C SER A 77 4.12 7.74 19.87
N HIS A 78 3.71 7.21 21.03
CA HIS A 78 2.46 6.46 21.13
C HIS A 78 1.26 7.35 20.83
N HIS A 79 1.17 8.53 21.44
CA HIS A 79 0.04 9.43 21.20
C HIS A 79 -0.06 9.89 19.75
N VAL A 80 1.08 10.17 19.10
CA VAL A 80 1.14 10.49 17.67
C VAL A 80 0.61 9.33 16.82
N THR A 81 1.04 8.09 17.09
CA THR A 81 0.52 6.90 16.41
C THR A 81 -0.98 6.71 16.66
N PHE A 82 -1.43 6.90 17.90
CA PHE A 82 -2.83 6.74 18.28
C PHE A 82 -3.76 7.79 17.67
N PHE A 83 -3.25 8.96 17.27
CA PHE A 83 -4.04 9.93 16.52
C PHE A 83 -4.46 9.41 15.15
N ILE A 84 -3.71 8.48 14.55
CA ILE A 84 -4.10 7.83 13.29
C ILE A 84 -5.39 7.03 13.53
N ASN A 85 -5.44 6.21 14.58
CA ASN A 85 -6.61 5.38 14.90
C ASN A 85 -7.82 6.20 15.39
N SER A 86 -7.59 7.40 15.92
CA SER A 86 -8.65 8.22 16.54
C SER A 86 -9.02 9.44 15.70
N ILE A 87 -8.14 10.43 15.60
CA ILE A 87 -8.44 11.70 14.96
C ILE A 87 -8.51 11.56 13.44
N ALA A 88 -7.66 10.74 12.80
CA ALA A 88 -7.75 10.54 11.35
C ALA A 88 -9.06 9.83 10.94
N HIS A 89 -9.77 9.20 11.88
CA HIS A 89 -11.11 8.64 11.67
C HIS A 89 -12.27 9.60 12.04
N LYS A 90 -11.98 10.84 12.45
CA LYS A 90 -12.99 11.83 12.84
C LYS A 90 -12.84 13.18 12.13
N TRP A 91 -11.62 13.61 11.84
CA TRP A 91 -11.35 14.95 11.30
C TRP A 91 -10.48 14.91 10.04
N GLY A 92 -11.04 15.38 8.93
CA GLY A 92 -10.35 15.48 7.66
C GLY A 92 -11.32 15.40 6.47
N LYS A 93 -10.81 15.07 5.30
CA LYS A 93 -11.59 14.88 4.07
C LYS A 93 -11.64 13.42 3.66
N GLN A 94 -12.67 13.00 2.93
CA GLN A 94 -12.79 11.64 2.38
C GLN A 94 -12.79 11.69 0.84
N PRO A 95 -11.70 12.10 0.19
CA PRO A 95 -11.70 12.33 -1.26
C PRO A 95 -11.78 11.05 -2.10
N TYR A 96 -11.52 9.86 -1.55
CA TYR A 96 -11.42 8.61 -2.33
C TYR A 96 -12.51 7.59 -2.01
N THR A 97 -12.91 7.45 -0.75
CA THR A 97 -13.99 6.54 -0.33
C THR A 97 -14.63 7.02 0.97
N ASP A 98 -15.88 6.67 1.20
CA ASP A 98 -16.58 6.82 2.48
C ASP A 98 -17.12 5.49 3.01
N GLU A 99 -16.68 4.36 2.46
CA GLU A 99 -17.00 3.00 2.95
C GLU A 99 -16.43 2.73 4.36
N ASN A 100 -15.42 3.50 4.75
CA ASN A 100 -14.87 3.53 6.10
C ASN A 100 -14.75 4.97 6.60
N THR A 101 -14.42 5.15 7.87
CA THR A 101 -14.36 6.47 8.52
C THR A 101 -13.02 7.20 8.36
N ALA A 102 -12.03 6.60 7.67
CA ALA A 102 -10.70 7.18 7.51
C ALA A 102 -10.74 8.47 6.70
N ARG A 103 -10.00 9.48 7.13
CA ARG A 103 -9.96 10.82 6.52
C ARG A 103 -8.53 11.27 6.28
N ASP A 104 -8.34 11.98 5.17
CA ASP A 104 -7.10 12.69 4.87
C ASP A 104 -7.01 14.00 5.66
N ASN A 105 -5.88 14.21 6.31
CA ASN A 105 -5.57 15.44 7.02
C ASN A 105 -4.06 15.78 6.91
N ALA A 106 -3.75 16.86 6.20
CA ALA A 106 -2.37 17.29 5.97
C ALA A 106 -1.65 17.74 7.24
N PHE A 107 -2.36 18.31 8.23
CA PHE A 107 -1.76 18.69 9.51
C PHE A 107 -1.29 17.46 10.28
N PHE A 108 -2.14 16.43 10.37
CA PHE A 108 -1.72 15.17 11.00
C PHE A 108 -0.68 14.44 10.19
N ALA A 109 -0.67 14.55 8.86
CA ALA A 109 0.38 13.97 8.05
C ALA A 109 1.76 14.50 8.44
N VAL A 110 1.88 15.77 8.86
CA VAL A 110 3.15 16.29 9.40
C VAL A 110 3.53 15.58 10.70
N LEU A 111 2.61 15.50 11.66
CA LEU A 111 2.85 14.86 12.96
C LEU A 111 3.16 13.37 12.83
N THR A 112 2.49 12.67 11.92
CA THR A 112 2.57 11.22 11.73
C THR A 112 3.48 10.81 10.57
N HIS A 113 4.30 11.74 10.07
CA HIS A 113 5.28 11.46 9.01
C HIS A 113 4.67 10.85 7.73
N GLY A 114 3.46 11.28 7.36
CA GLY A 114 2.77 10.92 6.12
C GLY A 114 1.48 10.13 6.33
N GLU A 115 1.34 9.42 7.45
CA GLU A 115 0.17 8.54 7.75
C GLU A 115 -1.17 9.29 7.86
N GLY A 116 -1.14 10.63 7.92
CA GLY A 116 -2.34 11.47 7.95
C GLY A 116 -3.14 11.48 6.63
N TYR A 117 -2.58 10.99 5.52
CA TYR A 117 -3.34 10.74 4.28
C TYR A 117 -4.10 9.40 4.37
N HIS A 118 -4.90 9.26 5.42
CA HIS A 118 -5.45 7.98 5.85
C HIS A 118 -6.60 7.48 4.96
N ASN A 119 -7.38 8.39 4.36
CA ASN A 119 -8.43 7.98 3.42
C ASN A 119 -7.83 7.34 2.17
N TYR A 120 -6.72 7.89 1.67
CA TYR A 120 -5.96 7.28 0.57
C TYR A 120 -5.40 5.91 0.96
N HIS A 121 -4.74 5.82 2.12
CA HIS A 121 -4.12 4.60 2.60
C HIS A 121 -5.13 3.44 2.68
N HIS A 122 -6.31 3.68 3.25
CA HIS A 122 -7.33 2.63 3.42
C HIS A 122 -7.86 2.05 2.10
N ILE A 123 -8.10 2.89 1.08
CA ILE A 123 -8.59 2.40 -0.21
C ILE A 123 -7.47 1.83 -1.09
N PHE A 124 -6.24 2.33 -0.94
CA PHE A 124 -5.09 2.00 -1.79
C PHE A 124 -3.91 1.45 -0.98
N GLN A 125 -4.17 0.56 -0.02
CA GLN A 125 -3.19 -0.03 0.93
C GLN A 125 -1.97 -0.74 0.29
N THR A 126 -1.96 -0.91 -1.03
CA THR A 126 -0.85 -1.52 -1.77
C THR A 126 0.13 -0.50 -2.35
N ASP A 127 -0.20 0.81 -2.35
CA ASP A 127 0.74 1.87 -2.71
C ASP A 127 1.76 2.01 -1.57
N TYR A 128 3.05 2.10 -1.90
CA TYR A 128 4.08 2.30 -0.88
C TYR A 128 4.03 3.71 -0.24
N ARG A 129 3.25 4.63 -0.82
CA ARG A 129 3.11 6.03 -0.39
C ARG A 129 1.77 6.26 0.27
N ASN A 130 1.77 7.04 1.34
CA ASN A 130 0.55 7.61 1.89
C ASN A 130 0.23 8.95 1.20
N GLY A 131 1.25 9.82 1.12
CA GLY A 131 1.17 11.09 0.42
C GLY A 131 1.51 10.95 -1.07
N ILE A 132 0.52 10.75 -1.94
CA ILE A 132 0.78 10.49 -3.36
C ILE A 132 1.38 11.63 -4.18
N ARG A 133 1.14 12.88 -3.80
CA ARG A 133 1.63 14.03 -4.56
C ARG A 133 3.06 14.37 -4.14
N TRP A 134 3.82 15.02 -5.00
CA TRP A 134 5.20 15.39 -4.67
C TRP A 134 5.26 16.35 -3.47
N TRP A 135 4.27 17.24 -3.33
CA TRP A 135 4.13 18.20 -2.22
C TRP A 135 3.38 17.65 -1.00
N HIS A 136 2.84 16.43 -1.08
CA HIS A 136 2.28 15.80 0.10
C HIS A 136 3.43 15.40 1.03
N TRP A 137 3.39 15.92 2.26
CA TRP A 137 4.38 15.62 3.28
C TRP A 137 4.31 14.14 3.64
N ASP A 138 5.33 13.41 3.24
CA ASP A 138 5.47 11.98 3.46
C ASP A 138 6.97 11.65 3.38
N PRO A 139 7.71 11.89 4.48
CA PRO A 139 9.14 11.64 4.53
C PRO A 139 9.48 10.14 4.41
N THR A 140 8.57 9.24 4.79
CA THR A 140 8.80 7.79 4.64
C THR A 140 8.81 7.40 3.16
N LYS A 141 7.91 7.96 2.34
CA LYS A 141 7.96 7.82 0.87
C LYS A 141 9.30 8.26 0.30
N TRP A 142 9.82 9.41 0.71
CA TRP A 142 11.08 9.94 0.19
C TRP A 142 12.26 9.06 0.61
N LEU A 143 12.29 8.62 1.87
CA LEU A 143 13.30 7.70 2.38
C LEU A 143 13.30 6.37 1.61
N ILE A 144 12.14 5.74 1.45
CA ILE A 144 11.98 4.48 0.72
C ILE A 144 12.42 4.64 -0.74
N HIS A 145 12.07 5.76 -1.38
CA HIS A 145 12.47 6.04 -2.75
C HIS A 145 13.99 6.25 -2.88
N ALA A 146 14.60 7.01 -1.96
CA ALA A 146 16.05 7.20 -1.94
C ALA A 146 16.80 5.88 -1.70
N MET A 147 16.29 5.01 -0.83
CA MET A 147 16.82 3.66 -0.60
C MET A 147 16.79 2.79 -1.87
N SER A 148 15.89 3.06 -2.82
CA SER A 148 15.83 2.32 -4.08
C SER A 148 16.99 2.66 -5.01
N TRP A 149 17.56 3.86 -4.91
CA TRP A 149 18.71 4.28 -5.71
C TRP A 149 19.98 3.52 -5.35
N VAL A 150 20.09 3.10 -4.09
CA VAL A 150 21.22 2.29 -3.58
C VAL A 150 20.90 0.79 -3.52
N GLY A 151 19.75 0.36 -4.04
CA GLY A 151 19.36 -1.05 -4.12
C GLY A 151 18.86 -1.68 -2.81
N LEU A 152 18.62 -0.88 -1.76
CA LEU A 152 18.07 -1.39 -0.48
C LEU A 152 16.57 -1.69 -0.57
N THR A 153 15.86 -1.03 -1.49
CA THR A 153 14.45 -1.28 -1.77
C THR A 153 14.24 -1.51 -3.27
N SER A 154 13.26 -2.34 -3.62
CA SER A 154 12.90 -2.63 -5.01
C SER A 154 11.41 -2.92 -5.11
N ASN A 155 10.87 -2.98 -6.34
CA ASN A 155 9.46 -3.30 -6.60
C ASN A 155 8.46 -2.38 -5.87
N LEU A 156 8.78 -1.08 -5.79
CA LEU A 156 7.91 -0.08 -5.17
C LEU A 156 6.56 -0.02 -5.91
N LYS A 157 5.50 -0.46 -5.24
CA LYS A 157 4.15 -0.52 -5.82
C LYS A 157 3.49 0.85 -5.77
N THR A 158 3.00 1.32 -6.90
CA THR A 158 2.21 2.57 -6.99
C THR A 158 0.87 2.30 -7.65
N VAL A 159 -0.18 2.92 -7.15
CA VAL A 159 -1.50 2.86 -7.79
C VAL A 159 -1.52 3.78 -9.01
N SER A 160 -2.16 3.31 -10.09
CA SER A 160 -2.27 4.09 -11.32
C SER A 160 -3.11 5.35 -11.11
N ASN A 161 -2.70 6.46 -11.72
CA ASN A 161 -3.46 7.72 -11.68
C ASN A 161 -4.92 7.52 -12.10
N PHE A 162 -5.19 6.66 -13.07
CA PHE A 162 -6.54 6.34 -13.48
C PHE A 162 -7.41 5.80 -12.32
N LYS A 163 -6.93 4.82 -11.55
CA LYS A 163 -7.66 4.27 -10.39
C LYS A 163 -7.92 5.33 -9.32
N ILE A 164 -6.92 6.20 -9.09
CA ILE A 164 -7.02 7.31 -8.13
C ILE A 164 -8.09 8.33 -8.58
N GLN A 165 -8.08 8.73 -9.85
CA GLN A 165 -9.06 9.66 -10.40
C GLN A 165 -10.46 9.07 -10.44
N ARG A 166 -10.59 7.79 -10.79
CA ARG A 166 -11.87 7.07 -10.73
C ARG A 166 -12.50 7.15 -9.34
N ALA A 167 -11.72 6.87 -8.29
CA ALA A 167 -12.22 6.94 -6.91
C ALA A 167 -12.64 8.37 -6.52
N LYS A 168 -11.83 9.37 -6.91
CA LYS A 168 -12.16 10.78 -6.68
C LYS A 168 -13.45 11.21 -7.39
N ASN A 169 -13.57 10.93 -8.69
CA ASN A 169 -14.73 11.30 -9.48
C ASN A 169 -15.99 10.62 -8.94
N HIS A 170 -15.90 9.33 -8.58
CA HIS A 170 -17.00 8.63 -7.93
C HIS A 170 -17.48 9.35 -6.65
N MET A 171 -16.56 9.76 -5.78
CA MET A 171 -16.90 10.53 -4.58
C MET A 171 -17.47 11.91 -4.87
N LEU A 172 -17.02 12.58 -5.95
CA LEU A 172 -17.57 13.87 -6.39
C LEU A 172 -19.00 13.72 -6.89
N PHE A 173 -19.29 12.75 -7.75
CA PHE A 173 -20.64 12.46 -8.23
C PHE A 173 -21.58 12.11 -7.07
N LYS A 174 -21.12 11.25 -6.14
CA LYS A 174 -21.89 10.90 -4.95
C LYS A 174 -22.30 12.14 -4.14
N ARG A 175 -21.33 13.02 -3.82
CA ARG A 175 -21.60 14.26 -3.08
C ARG A 175 -22.49 15.23 -3.85
N ALA A 176 -22.28 15.38 -5.16
CA ALA A 176 -23.13 16.22 -6.00
C ALA A 176 -24.59 15.76 -5.92
N ASN A 177 -24.83 14.45 -6.03
CA ASN A 177 -26.17 13.89 -5.90
C ASN A 177 -26.78 14.07 -4.50
N GLU A 178 -25.98 13.91 -3.44
CA GLU A 178 -26.42 14.17 -2.06
C GLU A 178 -26.80 15.64 -1.83
N GLU A 179 -26.03 16.59 -2.34
CA GLU A 179 -26.34 18.02 -2.25
C GLU A 179 -27.58 18.38 -3.08
N LEU A 180 -27.71 17.85 -4.30
CA LEU A 180 -28.91 18.03 -5.13
C LEU A 180 -30.16 17.49 -4.43
N ALA A 181 -30.06 16.34 -3.75
CA ALA A 181 -31.17 15.77 -2.97
C ALA A 181 -31.55 16.66 -1.77
N LYS A 182 -30.58 17.24 -1.06
CA LYS A 182 -30.86 18.17 0.04
C LYS A 182 -31.59 19.42 -0.43
N VAL A 183 -31.18 19.99 -1.56
CA VAL A 183 -31.84 21.16 -2.17
C VAL A 183 -33.26 20.82 -2.60
N GLY A 184 -33.47 19.66 -3.22
CA GLY A 184 -34.81 19.19 -3.62
C GLY A 184 -35.77 18.98 -2.45
N ASN A 185 -35.26 18.60 -1.27
CA ASN A 185 -36.07 18.38 -0.07
C ASN A 185 -36.36 19.65 0.73
N SER A 186 -35.77 20.80 0.38
CA SER A 186 -35.97 22.07 1.07
C SER A 186 -36.79 23.04 0.20
N GLU A 187 -38.08 23.18 0.48
CA GLU A 187 -39.00 24.06 -0.27
C GLU A 187 -38.47 25.50 -0.41
N HIS A 188 -37.87 26.04 0.65
CA HIS A 188 -37.32 27.40 0.67
C HIS A 188 -36.08 27.56 -0.24
N LEU A 189 -35.19 26.56 -0.29
CA LEU A 189 -34.00 26.59 -1.16
C LEU A 189 -34.36 26.31 -2.61
N ALA A 190 -35.29 25.38 -2.83
CA ALA A 190 -35.79 25.03 -4.15
C ALA A 190 -36.42 26.24 -4.83
N ALA A 191 -37.26 27.01 -4.14
CA ALA A 191 -37.90 28.21 -4.68
C ALA A 191 -36.92 29.28 -5.21
N HIS A 192 -35.75 29.45 -4.57
CA HIS A 192 -34.77 30.46 -4.98
C HIS A 192 -33.77 29.97 -6.04
N MET A 193 -33.61 28.64 -6.19
CA MET A 193 -32.60 28.03 -7.06
C MET A 193 -33.17 27.13 -8.17
N HIS A 194 -34.50 26.94 -8.25
CA HIS A 194 -35.17 25.92 -9.07
C HIS A 194 -34.67 25.83 -10.52
N LYS A 195 -34.51 26.96 -11.22
CA LYS A 195 -34.06 26.98 -12.63
C LYS A 195 -32.62 26.52 -12.79
N ASN A 196 -31.76 26.84 -11.82
CA ASN A 196 -30.36 26.43 -11.82
C ASN A 196 -30.24 24.95 -11.43
N VAL A 197 -31.05 24.46 -10.49
CA VAL A 197 -30.99 23.09 -9.98
C VAL A 197 -31.29 22.05 -11.06
N GLU A 198 -32.32 22.25 -11.88
CA GLU A 198 -32.63 21.32 -12.98
C GLU A 198 -31.52 21.30 -14.05
N GLN A 199 -30.92 22.45 -14.36
CA GLN A 199 -29.76 22.52 -15.24
C GLN A 199 -28.55 21.78 -14.63
N TRP A 200 -28.30 21.95 -13.33
CA TRP A 200 -27.23 21.24 -12.63
C TRP A 200 -27.45 19.73 -12.60
N LYS A 201 -28.70 19.26 -12.38
CA LYS A 201 -29.04 17.83 -12.44
C LYS A 201 -28.70 17.26 -13.82
N LEU A 202 -29.15 17.93 -14.89
CA LEU A 202 -28.89 17.50 -16.27
C LEU A 202 -27.38 17.45 -16.56
N LEU A 203 -26.62 18.47 -16.13
CA LEU A 203 -25.17 18.51 -16.30
C LEU A 203 -24.48 17.36 -15.55
N VAL A 204 -24.86 17.12 -14.29
CA VAL A 204 -24.29 16.01 -13.49
C VAL A 204 -24.62 14.66 -14.10
N GLU A 205 -25.84 14.48 -14.62
CA GLU A 205 -26.26 13.24 -15.28
C GLU A 205 -25.49 12.99 -16.58
N ASN A 206 -25.31 14.02 -17.42
CA ASN A 206 -24.50 13.93 -18.63
C ASN A 206 -23.04 13.58 -18.32
N GLU A 207 -22.41 14.30 -17.40
CA GLU A 207 -21.03 14.03 -16.97
C GLU A 207 -20.88 12.62 -16.37
N TYR A 208 -21.90 12.15 -15.65
CA TYR A 208 -21.91 10.80 -15.10
C TYR A 208 -22.03 9.73 -16.19
N SER A 209 -22.79 9.99 -17.25
CA SER A 209 -22.86 9.13 -18.44
C SER A 209 -21.50 9.05 -19.13
N ASP A 210 -20.87 10.18 -19.44
CA ASP A 210 -19.56 10.23 -20.07
C ASP A 210 -18.48 9.52 -19.23
N PHE A 211 -18.58 9.66 -17.90
CA PHE A 211 -17.73 8.93 -16.96
C PHE A 211 -17.93 7.41 -17.05
N LYS A 212 -19.18 6.92 -17.15
CA LYS A 212 -19.46 5.48 -17.32
C LYS A 212 -18.89 4.95 -18.63
N ASP A 213 -19.03 5.70 -19.72
CA ASP A 213 -18.52 5.31 -21.03
C ASP A 213 -17.00 5.22 -21.03
N THR A 214 -16.33 6.24 -20.46
CA THR A 214 -14.87 6.22 -20.23
C THR A 214 -14.46 4.99 -19.41
N MET A 215 -15.28 4.61 -18.43
CA MET A 215 -14.99 3.46 -17.58
C MET A 215 -15.16 2.12 -18.31
N ALA A 216 -16.16 2.00 -19.17
CA ALA A 216 -16.37 0.83 -20.01
C ALA A 216 -15.20 0.64 -20.98
N GLN A 217 -14.79 1.69 -21.69
CA GLN A 217 -13.65 1.67 -22.61
C GLN A 217 -12.36 1.27 -21.89
N TRP A 218 -12.12 1.79 -20.69
CA TRP A 218 -10.95 1.40 -19.92
C TRP A 218 -10.98 -0.09 -19.52
N SER A 219 -12.14 -0.63 -19.16
CA SER A 219 -12.30 -2.04 -18.81
C SER A 219 -12.02 -2.96 -20.00
N GLU A 220 -12.47 -2.57 -21.19
CA GLU A 220 -12.17 -3.24 -22.45
C GLU A 220 -10.67 -3.24 -22.73
N LEU A 221 -10.02 -2.06 -22.67
CA LEU A 221 -8.57 -1.93 -22.85
C LEU A 221 -7.75 -2.76 -21.84
N GLN A 222 -8.20 -2.89 -20.58
CA GLN A 222 -7.54 -3.77 -19.61
C GLN A 222 -7.67 -5.25 -20.00
N THR A 223 -8.84 -5.64 -20.50
CA THR A 223 -9.11 -7.02 -20.95
C THR A 223 -8.26 -7.37 -22.16
N GLU A 224 -8.19 -6.47 -23.15
CA GLU A 224 -7.33 -6.61 -24.32
C GLU A 224 -5.85 -6.72 -23.93
N LYS A 225 -5.38 -5.83 -23.03
CA LYS A 225 -4.01 -5.88 -22.52
C LYS A 225 -3.69 -7.21 -21.84
N MET A 226 -4.61 -7.72 -21.02
CA MET A 226 -4.46 -9.01 -20.35
C MET A 226 -4.39 -10.16 -21.35
N GLN A 227 -5.28 -10.19 -22.35
CA GLN A 227 -5.29 -11.21 -23.40
C GLN A 227 -4.02 -11.17 -24.24
N SER A 228 -3.57 -9.98 -24.66
CA SER A 228 -2.32 -9.78 -25.38
C SER A 228 -1.10 -10.24 -24.58
N THR A 229 -1.06 -9.90 -23.28
CA THR A 229 0.01 -10.36 -22.37
C THR A 229 0.01 -11.88 -22.25
N LYS A 230 -1.15 -12.52 -22.09
CA LYS A 230 -1.29 -13.98 -22.04
C LYS A 230 -0.80 -14.62 -23.34
N LYS A 231 -1.17 -14.09 -24.51
CA LYS A 231 -0.72 -14.58 -25.81
C LYS A 231 0.80 -14.48 -25.97
N ASN A 232 1.40 -13.36 -25.54
CA ASN A 232 2.85 -13.17 -25.58
C ASN A 232 3.58 -14.10 -24.62
N LEU A 233 3.03 -14.37 -23.43
CA LEU A 233 3.60 -15.34 -22.48
C LEU A 233 3.56 -16.76 -23.03
N LEU A 234 2.45 -17.17 -23.65
CA LEU A 234 2.33 -18.46 -24.33
C LEU A 234 3.39 -18.60 -25.45
N GLY A 235 3.53 -17.60 -26.30
CA GLY A 235 4.55 -17.61 -27.35
C GLY A 235 5.98 -17.68 -26.81
N LYS A 236 6.29 -17.02 -25.69
CA LYS A 236 7.59 -17.17 -25.00
C LYS A 236 7.79 -18.58 -24.44
N TRP A 237 6.74 -19.19 -23.90
CA TRP A 237 6.78 -20.53 -23.35
C TRP A 237 6.99 -21.58 -24.45
N ASP A 238 6.28 -21.47 -25.57
CA ASP A 238 6.44 -22.35 -26.73
C ASP A 238 7.87 -22.29 -27.28
N ASN A 239 8.43 -21.09 -27.43
CA ASN A 239 9.83 -20.90 -27.85
C ASN A 239 10.84 -21.51 -26.86
N ALA A 240 10.56 -21.42 -25.55
CA ALA A 240 11.42 -22.04 -24.53
C ALA A 240 11.39 -23.58 -24.62
N VAL A 241 10.22 -24.18 -24.83
CA VAL A 241 10.06 -25.63 -25.04
C VAL A 241 10.80 -26.10 -26.29
N VAL A 242 10.65 -25.38 -27.41
CA VAL A 242 11.36 -25.68 -28.66
C VAL A 242 12.88 -25.61 -28.45
N ARG A 243 13.38 -24.58 -27.75
CA ARG A 243 14.81 -24.43 -27.45
C ARG A 243 15.35 -25.58 -26.58
N THR A 244 14.58 -26.05 -25.61
CA THR A 244 14.96 -27.20 -24.78
C THR A 244 15.03 -28.48 -25.59
N ARG A 245 14.03 -28.77 -26.43
CA ARG A 245 14.04 -29.93 -27.34
C ARG A 245 15.23 -29.91 -28.30
N TYR A 246 15.60 -28.73 -28.81
CA TYR A 246 16.78 -28.58 -29.67
C TYR A 246 18.07 -28.98 -28.93
N LYS A 247 18.23 -28.54 -27.67
CA LYS A 247 19.38 -28.94 -26.84
C LYS A 247 19.43 -30.44 -26.55
N GLU A 248 18.27 -31.07 -26.33
CA GLU A 248 18.20 -32.53 -26.13
C GLU A 248 18.63 -33.30 -27.38
N LEU A 249 18.21 -32.85 -28.56
CA LEU A 249 18.62 -33.42 -29.84
C LEU A 249 20.13 -33.27 -30.08
N GLU A 250 20.69 -32.07 -29.85
CA GLU A 250 22.13 -31.84 -29.95
C GLU A 250 22.92 -32.76 -29.00
N TYR A 251 22.45 -32.92 -27.76
CA TYR A 251 23.07 -33.81 -26.79
C TYR A 251 23.02 -35.28 -27.26
N SER A 252 21.87 -35.74 -27.75
CA SER A 252 21.70 -37.09 -28.27
C SER A 252 22.65 -37.38 -29.45
N LEU A 253 22.74 -36.44 -30.41
CA LEU A 253 23.66 -36.52 -31.54
C LEU A 253 25.12 -36.57 -31.08
N LYS A 254 25.51 -35.74 -30.12
CA LYS A 254 26.86 -35.75 -29.55
C LYS A 254 27.19 -37.09 -28.90
N MET A 255 26.23 -37.70 -28.20
CA MET A 255 26.40 -39.02 -27.59
C MET A 255 26.45 -40.14 -28.63
N GLN A 256 25.64 -40.06 -29.68
CA GLN A 256 25.70 -41.00 -30.80
C GLN A 256 27.06 -40.94 -31.51
N HIS A 257 27.57 -39.73 -31.78
CA HIS A 257 28.91 -39.55 -32.36
C HIS A 257 30.00 -40.18 -31.49
N LYS A 258 29.95 -39.98 -30.16
CA LYS A 258 30.88 -40.65 -29.24
C LYS A 258 30.81 -42.18 -29.32
N ARG A 259 29.59 -42.75 -29.35
CA ARG A 259 29.39 -44.20 -29.50
C ARG A 259 29.96 -44.74 -30.82
N LEU A 260 29.70 -44.05 -31.94
CA LEU A 260 30.24 -44.43 -33.24
C LEU A 260 31.77 -44.35 -33.27
N LYS A 261 32.37 -43.32 -32.67
CA LYS A 261 33.82 -43.18 -32.57
C LYS A 261 34.45 -44.34 -31.79
N LEU A 262 33.84 -44.74 -30.68
CA LEU A 262 34.27 -45.89 -29.89
C LEU A 262 34.15 -47.20 -30.68
N MET A 263 33.03 -47.41 -31.37
CA MET A 263 32.80 -48.59 -32.20
C MET A 263 33.82 -48.68 -33.35
N ASN A 264 34.08 -47.59 -34.07
CA ASN A 264 35.10 -47.57 -35.13
C ASN A 264 36.51 -47.85 -34.60
N ALA A 265 36.86 -47.34 -33.42
CA ALA A 265 38.14 -47.64 -32.79
C ALA A 265 38.30 -49.12 -32.42
N GLN A 266 37.20 -49.84 -32.16
CA GLN A 266 37.22 -51.28 -31.90
C GLN A 266 37.41 -52.09 -33.20
N PHE A 267 36.89 -51.62 -34.33
CA PHE A 267 37.05 -52.29 -35.63
C PHE A 267 38.42 -52.07 -36.28
N SER A 268 39.14 -50.99 -35.97
CA SER A 268 40.48 -50.73 -36.54
C SER A 268 41.62 -51.62 -35.99
N PHE A 269 41.31 -52.54 -35.08
CA PHE A 269 42.27 -53.50 -34.49
C PHE A 269 41.95 -54.97 -34.85
N ALA A 270 41.08 -55.21 -35.84
CA ALA A 270 40.85 -56.51 -36.47
C ALA A 270 41.35 -56.49 -37.92
#